data_AF-A0A1V5BHS6-F1
#
_entry.id   AF-A0A1V5BHS6-F1
#
_cell.length_a   1.000
_cell.length_b   1.000
_cell.length_c   1.000
_cell.angle_alpha   90.00
_cell.angle_beta   90.00
_cell.angle_gamma   90.00
#
_symmetry.space_group_name_H-M   'P 1'
#
loop_
_entity.id
_entity.type
_entity.pdbx_description
1 polymer ?
#
loop_
_entity_poly.entity_id
_entity_poly.type
_entity_poly.pdbx_seq_one_letter_code
_entity_poly.pdbx_strand_id
1 'polypeptide(L)'
;MDPEPIVAELARGRSVFLLVDDATDLPGLCRLLEERGLSRDVAVLTDLGYPEEKIRRGSTRSPPPSKGLASVMIGDLGFPR
;
A
#
# COMPACT_ATOMS: atom_id res chain seq x y z
N MET A 1 -3.43 11.89 -6.96
CA MET A 1 -2.46 11.94 -5.85
C MET A 1 -1.08 12.13 -6.45
N ASP A 2 -0.24 12.98 -5.86
CA ASP A 2 1.18 13.06 -6.23
C ASP A 2 1.96 11.91 -5.55
N PRO A 3 2.59 10.99 -6.31
CA PRO A 3 3.30 9.84 -5.74
C PRO A 3 4.71 10.17 -5.23
N GLU A 4 5.31 11.30 -5.61
CA GLU A 4 6.72 11.59 -5.31
C GLU A 4 7.04 11.64 -3.81
N PRO A 5 6.21 12.24 -2.93
CA PRO A 5 6.44 12.17 -1.49
C PRO A 5 6.45 10.74 -0.94
N ILE A 6 5.61 9.86 -1.51
CA ILE A 6 5.51 8.45 -1.11
C ILE A 6 6.79 7.72 -1.50
N VAL A 7 7.25 7.89 -2.74
CA VAL A 7 8.49 7.32 -3.25
C VAL A 7 9.68 7.77 -2.39
N ALA A 8 9.75 9.06 -2.03
CA ALA A 8 10.85 9.61 -1.25
C ALA A 8 10.92 9.02 0.17
N GLU A 9 9.80 8.86 0.87
CA GLU A 9 9.78 8.25 2.20
C GLU A 9 10.11 6.75 2.16
N LEU A 10 9.58 6.03 1.18
CA LEU A 10 9.89 4.61 0.98
C LEU A 10 11.35 4.37 0.60
N ALA A 11 11.96 5.26 -0.17
CA ALA A 11 13.39 5.21 -0.50
C ALA A 11 14.28 5.43 0.74
N ARG A 12 13.79 6.17 1.74
CA ARG A 12 14.45 6.34 3.05
C ARG A 12 14.24 5.15 4.00
N GLY A 13 13.60 4.07 3.55
CA GLY A 13 13.29 2.91 4.37
C GLY A 13 12.19 3.15 5.40
N ARG A 14 11.41 4.23 5.24
CA ARG A 14 10.24 4.49 6.10
C ARG A 14 9.02 3.75 5.53
N SER A 15 8.01 3.58 6.37
CA SER A 15 6.70 3.11 5.93
C SER A 15 5.76 4.29 5.74
N VAL A 16 4.88 4.20 4.75
CA VAL A 16 3.83 5.19 4.51
C VAL A 16 2.47 4.63 4.85
N PHE A 17 1.58 5.51 5.29
CA PHE A 17 0.17 5.24 5.52
C PHE A 17 -0.65 6.14 4.60
N LEU A 18 -1.60 5.57 3.89
CA LEU A 18 -2.44 6.24 2.92
C LEU A 18 -3.91 5.96 3.23
N LEU A 19 -4.76 6.98 3.10
CA LEU A 19 -6.20 6.78 2.95
C LEU A 19 -6.52 6.79 1.47
N VAL A 20 -7.18 5.73 1.02
CA VAL A 20 -7.49 5.51 -0.40
C VAL A 20 -8.96 5.21 -0.58
N ASP A 21 -9.46 5.52 -1.76
CA ASP A 21 -10.81 5.21 -2.22
C ASP A 21 -10.77 4.58 -3.63
N ASP A 22 -11.94 4.37 -4.24
CA ASP A 22 -12.04 3.79 -5.58
C ASP A 22 -11.45 4.69 -6.69
N ALA A 23 -11.20 5.97 -6.42
CA ALA A 23 -10.54 6.87 -7.37
C ALA A 23 -9.00 6.79 -7.28
N THR A 24 -8.47 6.10 -6.27
CA THR A 24 -7.03 5.96 -6.06
C THR A 24 -6.47 4.79 -6.85
N ASP A 25 -5.57 5.07 -7.79
CA ASP A 25 -4.86 4.05 -8.57
C ASP A 25 -3.72 3.39 -7.77
N LEU A 26 -4.09 2.57 -6.78
CA LEU A 26 -3.12 1.79 -5.99
C LEU A 26 -2.29 0.82 -6.87
N PRO A 27 -2.85 0.12 -7.87
CA PRO A 27 -2.05 -0.70 -8.78
C PRO A 27 -1.00 0.11 -9.55
N GLY A 28 -1.35 1.31 -10.03
CA GLY A 28 -0.41 2.22 -10.70
C GLY A 28 0.70 2.70 -9.78
N LEU A 29 0.38 3.07 -8.54
CA LEU A 29 1.39 3.40 -7.52
C LEU A 29 2.35 2.23 -7.25
N CYS A 30 1.81 1.02 -7.08
CA CYS A 30 2.63 -0.17 -6.84
C CYS A 30 3.55 -0.49 -8.03
N ARG A 31 3.06 -0.33 -9.27
CA ARG A 31 3.87 -0.48 -10.48
C ARG A 31 5.01 0.55 -10.52
N LEU A 32 4.71 1.82 -10.26
CA LEU A 32 5.72 2.88 -10.20
C LEU A 32 6.81 2.57 -9.18
N LEU A 33 6.44 2.04 -8.00
CA LEU A 33 7.40 1.66 -6.97
C LEU A 33 8.31 0.52 -7.44
N GLU A 34 7.77 -0.52 -8.08
CA GLU A 34 8.58 -1.60 -8.67
C GLU A 34 9.53 -1.08 -9.77
N GLU A 35 9.06 -0.20 -10.65
CA GLU A 35 9.89 0.42 -11.70
C GLU A 35 11.05 1.23 -11.12
N ARG A 36 10.88 1.77 -9.90
CA ARG A 36 11.92 2.49 -9.14
C ARG A 36 12.79 1.57 -8.28
N GLY A 37 12.60 0.25 -8.35
CA GLY A 37 13.34 -0.74 -7.56
C GLY A 37 12.93 -0.79 -6.08
N LEU A 38 11.77 -0.24 -5.73
CA LEU A 38 11.23 -0.18 -4.37
C LEU A 38 10.20 -1.28 -4.16
N SER A 39 10.64 -2.55 -4.15
CA SER A 39 9.75 -3.66 -3.78
C SER A 39 9.46 -3.64 -2.28
N ARG A 40 8.19 -3.46 -1.90
CA ARG A 40 7.74 -3.30 -0.52
C ARG A 40 6.56 -4.21 -0.18
N ASP A 41 6.34 -4.44 1.11
CA ASP A 41 5.12 -5.04 1.61
C ASP A 41 3.98 -4.04 1.48
N VAL A 42 2.78 -4.53 1.15
CA VAL A 42 1.56 -3.74 1.04
C VAL A 42 0.47 -4.39 1.87
N ALA A 43 -0.15 -3.61 2.75
CA ALA A 43 -1.35 -4.01 3.49
C ALA A 43 -2.51 -3.08 3.14
N VAL A 44 -3.65 -3.67 2.77
CA VAL A 44 -4.93 -2.97 2.63
C VAL A 44 -5.80 -3.36 3.82
N LEU A 45 -6.21 -2.36 4.59
CA LEU A 45 -7.00 -2.50 5.79
C LEU A 45 -8.37 -1.87 5.56
N THR A 46 -9.43 -2.67 5.65
CA THR A 46 -10.83 -2.24 5.50
C THR A 46 -11.61 -2.56 6.77
N ASP A 47 -12.58 -1.71 7.10
CA ASP A 47 -13.48 -1.89 8.24
C ASP A 47 -12.74 -2.08 9.59
N LEU A 48 -11.61 -1.38 9.75
CA LEU A 48 -10.79 -1.44 10.96
C LEU A 48 -11.61 -1.11 12.21
N GLY A 49 -11.53 -1.97 13.23
CA GLY A 49 -12.28 -1.82 14.48
C GLY A 49 -13.76 -2.21 14.42
N TYR A 50 -14.23 -2.75 13.29
CA TYR A 50 -15.58 -3.31 13.15
C TYR A 50 -15.52 -4.85 13.09
N PRO A 51 -16.65 -5.56 13.35
CA PRO A 51 -16.69 -7.02 13.22
C PRO A 51 -16.26 -7.55 11.85
N GLU A 52 -16.44 -6.75 10.80
CA GLU A 52 -16.09 -7.04 9.41
C GLU A 52 -14.63 -6.70 9.04
N GLU A 53 -13.80 -6.33 10.03
CA GLU A 53 -12.40 -5.95 9.82
C GLU A 53 -11.67 -6.95 8.91
N LYS A 54 -10.97 -6.40 7.93
CA LYS A 54 -10.21 -7.21 6.99
C LYS A 54 -8.88 -6.56 6.64
N ILE A 55 -7.81 -7.30 6.94
CA ILE A 55 -6.44 -6.95 6.57
C ILE A 55 -5.99 -7.90 5.46
N ARG A 56 -5.81 -7.35 4.25
CA ARG A 56 -5.23 -8.07 3.10
C ARG A 56 -3.77 -7.69 2.98
N ARG A 57 -2.90 -8.69 2.87
CA ARG A 57 -1.45 -8.51 2.73
C ARG A 57 -1.01 -8.92 1.34
N GLY A 58 0.00 -8.26 0.83
CA GLY A 58 0.66 -8.57 -0.43
C GLY A 58 1.93 -7.75 -0.56
N SER A 59 2.35 -7.49 -1.79
CA SER A 59 3.54 -6.69 -2.08
C SER A 59 3.28 -5.75 -3.25
N THR A 60 4.16 -4.81 -3.49
CA THR A 60 4.10 -3.95 -4.68
C THR A 60 4.13 -4.75 -6.00
N ARG A 61 4.70 -5.96 -6.02
CA ARG A 61 4.63 -6.91 -7.17
C ARG A 61 3.26 -7.57 -7.36
N SER A 62 2.56 -7.81 -6.26
CA SER A 62 1.24 -8.44 -6.23
C SER A 62 0.38 -7.73 -5.20
N PRO A 63 -0.11 -6.51 -5.55
CA PRO A 63 -0.80 -5.68 -4.59
C PRO A 63 -2.16 -6.30 -4.23
N PRO A 64 -2.53 -6.31 -2.94
CA PRO A 64 -3.86 -6.77 -2.54
C PRO A 64 -4.93 -5.83 -3.11
N PRO A 65 -6.12 -6.34 -3.44
CA PRO A 65 -7.20 -5.51 -3.96
C PRO A 65 -7.70 -4.55 -2.88
N SER A 66 -7.87 -3.27 -3.24
CA SER A 66 -8.62 -2.27 -2.48
C SER A 66 -9.98 -2.02 -3.16
N LYS A 67 -11.03 -1.86 -2.35
CA LYS A 67 -12.37 -1.44 -2.79
C LYS A 67 -12.97 -0.55 -1.72
N GLY A 68 -13.66 0.50 -2.13
CA GLY A 68 -14.21 1.51 -1.24
C GLY A 68 -13.12 2.24 -0.45
N LEU A 69 -13.52 2.89 0.64
CA LEU A 69 -12.60 3.56 1.55
C LEU A 69 -11.75 2.53 2.29
N ALA A 70 -10.43 2.65 2.19
CA ALA A 70 -9.48 1.78 2.85
C ALA A 70 -8.28 2.56 3.39
N SER A 71 -7.66 2.00 4.41
CA SER A 71 -6.31 2.40 4.81
C SER A 71 -5.29 1.49 4.13
N VAL A 72 -4.20 2.04 3.62
CA VAL A 72 -3.11 1.29 2.99
C VAL A 72 -1.81 1.60 3.67
N MET A 73 -1.07 0.55 4.05
CA MET A 73 0.31 0.67 4.52
C MET A 73 1.26 0.09 3.48
N ILE A 74 2.34 0.81 3.19
CA ILE A 74 3.41 0.36 2.29
C ILE A 74 4.75 0.54 2.99
N GLY A 75 5.60 -0.48 3.01
CA GLY A 75 6.91 -0.42 3.67
C GLY A 75 7.54 -1.80 3.89
N ASP A 76 8.52 -1.87 4.77
CA ASP A 76 9.08 -3.14 5.24
C ASP A 76 8.28 -3.60 6.48
N LEU A 77 7.13 -4.23 6.24
CA LEU A 77 6.14 -4.60 7.27
C LEU A 77 6.43 -5.98 7.90
N GLY A 78 7.44 -6.68 7.39
CA GLY A 78 7.87 -7.98 7.91
C GLY A 78 6.97 -9.12 7.46
N PHE A 79 6.34 -9.01 6.29
CA PHE A 79 5.53 -10.10 5.75
C PHE A 79 6.43 -11.24 5.27
N PRO A 80 6.03 -12.51 5.46
CA PRO A 80 6.76 -13.63 4.89
C PRO A 80 6.78 -13.51 3.36
N ARG A 81 7.97 -13.68 2.77
CA ARG A 81 8.21 -13.55 1.32
C ARG A 81 7.76 -14.78 0.55
#